data_AF-A0A1G7WEV0-F1
#
_entry.id   AF-A0A1G7WEV0-F1
#
_cell.length_a   1.000
_cell.length_b   1.000
_cell.length_c   1.000
_cell.angle_alpha   90.00
_cell.angle_beta   90.00
_cell.angle_gamma   90.00
#
_symmetry.space_group_name_H-M   'P 1'
#
loop_
_entity.id
_entity.type
_entity.pdbx_description
1 polymer ?
#
loop_
_entity_poly.entity_id
_entity_poly.type
_entity_poly.pdbx_seq_one_letter_code
_entity_poly.pdbx_strand_id
1 'polypeptide(L)'
;MCYKSIYANIISAIFLVITSLVFAQQQKPNIVIIYVDDLGFGDIGVNGAIGVETPHVDKLAKNGLNFTDAHSSSATCTPSRYSLLTGSYAFRNNAAILEGDAPLIIDPNKETLPAMLQKAGYKTGVVGKWHLGLGKGKIDWNKKVPLGPEELGFDYSFLIPATGDRVPCVYLENQIVVGLNPEDPIFVSYGTRIDGYPWGFQHPELLKMHTDPYHQGAIINGISRIGYMKGGEDALWVDEDIPFVLSEKASDFIQGNKDNPFFLYFSLHDIHQPRVANIKFVESSTMGPRGDVIAQMDWCVGQITEQLQAANLLDNTLIIFTSDNGPILDDGYLDYARELVGEHKPGGGYRGAKYSIYEAGTRMPTIVHWPKEVEPGTSDALLSQVDLYRSIAKLVNQKVEKGAAPDSKDYLKSWLGKSKNGREFLLEEAYTFGLRMGKWKYIKPKNEDVPRWIAQKFVDPGFRKEVQLFNLDEDPLETNNVYKAFPEIVKQMGKQLEKILK
;
A
#
# COMPACT_ATOMS: atom_id res chain seq x y z
N MET A 1 4.10 34.96 -56.56
CA MET A 1 2.94 34.83 -55.65
C MET A 1 2.73 33.43 -55.04
N CYS A 2 3.42 32.36 -55.47
CA CYS A 2 3.23 31.01 -54.90
C CYS A 2 3.83 30.74 -53.50
N TYR A 3 4.89 31.43 -53.10
CA TYR A 3 5.57 31.09 -51.83
C TYR A 3 4.78 31.46 -50.57
N LYS A 4 4.00 32.56 -50.58
CA LYS A 4 3.22 32.98 -49.39
C LYS A 4 2.10 32.01 -49.00
N SER A 5 1.54 31.26 -49.96
CA SER A 5 0.45 30.29 -49.72
C SER A 5 0.97 29.01 -49.04
N ILE A 6 2.19 28.58 -49.38
CA ILE A 6 2.80 27.38 -48.81
C ILE A 6 3.15 27.59 -47.33
N TYR A 7 3.72 28.75 -46.97
CA TYR A 7 4.04 29.06 -45.56
C TYR A 7 2.79 29.21 -44.69
N ALA A 8 1.70 29.78 -45.21
CA ALA A 8 0.44 29.91 -44.46
C ALA A 8 -0.23 28.55 -44.19
N ASN A 9 -0.13 27.61 -45.14
CA ASN A 9 -0.65 26.25 -44.99
C ASN A 9 0.21 25.40 -44.03
N ILE A 10 1.54 25.58 -44.06
CA ILE A 10 2.44 24.90 -43.11
C ILE A 10 2.22 25.42 -41.68
N ILE A 11 2.09 26.74 -41.49
CA ILE A 11 1.83 27.32 -40.17
C ILE A 11 0.45 26.87 -39.64
N SER A 12 -0.59 26.85 -40.48
CA SER A 12 -1.92 26.38 -40.07
C SER A 12 -1.93 24.88 -39.74
N ALA A 13 -1.22 24.05 -40.50
CA ALA A 13 -1.08 22.62 -40.22
C ALA A 13 -0.29 22.36 -38.93
N ILE A 14 0.78 23.10 -38.68
CA ILE A 14 1.54 23.04 -37.43
C ILE A 14 0.67 23.49 -36.25
N PHE A 15 -0.11 24.57 -36.41
CA PHE A 15 -1.02 25.05 -35.36
C PHE A 15 -2.14 24.05 -35.06
N LEU A 16 -2.73 23.42 -36.10
CA LEU A 16 -3.73 22.36 -35.94
C LEU A 16 -3.15 21.13 -35.24
N VAL A 17 -1.94 20.69 -35.62
CA VAL A 17 -1.26 19.56 -34.96
C VAL A 17 -0.96 19.88 -33.49
N ILE A 18 -0.46 21.08 -33.19
CA ILE A 18 -0.19 21.51 -31.82
C ILE A 18 -1.49 21.57 -31.00
N THR A 19 -2.56 22.16 -31.52
CA THR A 19 -3.86 22.18 -30.80
C THR A 19 -4.43 20.78 -30.58
N SER A 20 -4.32 19.87 -31.54
CA SER A 20 -4.80 18.48 -31.39
C SER A 20 -4.01 17.68 -30.34
N LEU A 21 -2.71 17.93 -30.21
CA LEU A 21 -1.86 17.29 -29.19
C LEU A 21 -2.18 17.81 -27.78
N VAL A 22 -2.43 19.12 -27.64
CA VAL A 22 -2.84 19.73 -26.36
C VAL A 22 -4.21 19.23 -25.91
N PHE A 23 -5.20 19.15 -26.81
CA PHE A 23 -6.52 18.62 -26.49
C PHE A 23 -6.52 17.11 -26.17
N ALA A 24 -5.69 16.31 -26.85
CA ALA A 24 -5.55 14.89 -26.56
C ALA A 24 -4.82 14.61 -25.23
N GLN A 25 -3.86 15.47 -24.85
CA GLN A 25 -3.19 15.38 -23.54
C GLN A 25 -4.15 15.72 -22.39
N GLN A 26 -5.13 16.59 -22.62
CA GLN A 26 -6.18 16.95 -21.65
C GLN A 26 -7.27 15.88 -21.48
N GLN A 27 -7.29 14.80 -22.29
CA GLN A 27 -8.29 13.73 -22.19
C GLN A 27 -7.91 12.61 -21.20
N LYS A 28 -6.62 12.37 -20.94
CA LYS A 28 -6.21 11.28 -20.04
C LYS A 28 -6.49 11.67 -18.58
N PRO A 29 -7.07 10.78 -17.76
CA PRO A 29 -7.24 11.08 -16.35
C PRO A 29 -5.89 11.06 -15.64
N ASN A 30 -5.72 11.84 -14.57
CA ASN A 30 -4.66 11.55 -13.62
C ASN A 30 -5.02 10.28 -12.84
N ILE A 31 -4.02 9.58 -12.31
CA ILE A 31 -4.21 8.37 -11.51
C ILE A 31 -3.52 8.58 -10.17
N VAL A 32 -4.28 8.47 -9.09
CA VAL A 32 -3.76 8.56 -7.72
C VAL A 32 -4.15 7.28 -6.99
N ILE A 33 -3.17 6.55 -6.49
CA ILE A 33 -3.40 5.45 -5.56
C ILE A 33 -2.98 5.95 -4.19
N ILE A 34 -3.93 6.11 -3.28
CA ILE A 34 -3.69 6.34 -1.86
C ILE A 34 -3.66 4.98 -1.18
N TYR A 35 -2.50 4.59 -0.69
CA TYR A 35 -2.21 3.23 -0.24
C TYR A 35 -1.78 3.25 1.23
N VAL A 36 -2.72 2.92 2.11
CA VAL A 36 -2.57 3.00 3.57
C VAL A 36 -1.89 1.74 4.12
N ASP A 37 -1.16 1.87 5.22
CA ASP A 37 -0.43 0.76 5.86
C ASP A 37 -1.28 0.18 7.01
N ASP A 38 -1.60 -1.12 6.95
CA ASP A 38 -2.37 -1.85 7.97
C ASP A 38 -3.78 -1.30 8.31
N LEU A 39 -4.48 -0.67 7.36
CA LEU A 39 -5.84 -0.16 7.57
C LEU A 39 -6.86 -1.27 7.31
N GLY A 40 -7.62 -1.65 8.34
CA GLY A 40 -8.63 -2.68 8.22
C GLY A 40 -9.91 -2.20 7.55
N PHE A 41 -10.68 -3.15 7.01
CA PHE A 41 -11.95 -2.86 6.33
C PHE A 41 -12.89 -1.99 7.18
N GLY A 42 -12.96 -2.26 8.49
CA GLY A 42 -13.83 -1.55 9.42
C GLY A 42 -13.27 -0.25 9.97
N ASP A 43 -12.03 0.15 9.65
CA ASP A 43 -11.37 1.33 10.24
C ASP A 43 -11.81 2.68 9.64
N ILE A 44 -12.74 2.69 8.68
CA ILE A 44 -13.29 3.91 8.08
C ILE A 44 -14.78 4.06 8.37
N GLY A 45 -15.26 5.30 8.49
CA GLY A 45 -16.62 5.63 8.90
C GLY A 45 -17.69 4.96 8.03
N VAL A 46 -17.55 5.03 6.70
CA VAL A 46 -18.47 4.38 5.76
C VAL A 46 -18.57 2.85 5.90
N ASN A 47 -17.57 2.21 6.52
CA ASN A 47 -17.54 0.77 6.79
C ASN A 47 -17.82 0.44 8.27
N GLY A 48 -18.27 1.41 9.06
CA GLY A 48 -18.75 1.20 10.42
C GLY A 48 -17.71 1.43 11.51
N ALA A 49 -16.72 2.30 11.28
CA ALA A 49 -15.77 2.68 12.32
C ALA A 49 -16.46 3.27 13.56
N ILE A 50 -15.94 2.95 14.74
CA ILE A 50 -16.41 3.45 16.04
C ILE A 50 -15.22 4.05 16.76
N GLY A 51 -15.40 5.23 17.37
CA GLY A 51 -14.37 5.87 18.19
C GLY A 51 -13.33 6.70 17.41
N VAL A 52 -13.47 6.81 16.09
CA VAL A 52 -12.71 7.73 15.22
C VAL A 52 -13.60 8.19 14.07
N GLU A 53 -13.37 9.41 13.58
CA GLU A 53 -14.03 9.95 12.39
C GLU A 53 -13.06 9.99 11.20
N THR A 54 -13.56 9.67 10.01
CA THR A 54 -12.80 9.75 8.75
C THR A 54 -13.55 10.57 7.69
N PRO A 55 -13.83 11.86 7.95
CA PRO A 55 -14.70 12.66 7.09
C PRO A 55 -14.19 12.83 5.65
N HIS A 56 -12.88 12.86 5.40
CA HIS A 56 -12.34 13.01 4.04
C HIS A 56 -12.48 11.71 3.23
N VAL A 57 -12.20 10.56 3.83
CA VAL A 57 -12.41 9.23 3.23
C VAL A 57 -13.90 8.98 3.02
N ASP A 58 -14.74 9.32 3.99
CA ASP A 58 -16.21 9.19 3.86
C ASP A 58 -16.76 10.08 2.74
N LYS A 59 -16.19 11.28 2.55
CA LYS A 59 -16.53 12.16 1.43
C LYS A 59 -16.09 11.56 0.09
N LEU A 60 -14.92 10.90 0.02
CA LEU A 60 -14.50 10.16 -1.18
C LEU A 60 -15.49 9.04 -1.49
N ALA A 61 -15.88 8.23 -0.50
CA ALA A 61 -16.85 7.16 -0.67
C ALA A 61 -18.23 7.68 -1.10
N LYS A 62 -18.71 8.75 -0.47
CA LYS A 62 -20.01 9.36 -0.78
C LYS A 62 -20.11 9.86 -2.22
N ASN A 63 -18.99 10.28 -2.81
CA ASN A 63 -18.92 10.78 -4.19
C ASN A 63 -18.22 9.78 -5.14
N GLY A 64 -18.12 8.52 -4.73
CA GLY A 64 -17.44 7.46 -5.48
C GLY A 64 -18.05 6.10 -5.18
N LEU A 65 -17.30 5.06 -5.52
CA LEU A 65 -17.71 3.68 -5.40
C LEU A 65 -16.98 3.01 -4.23
N ASN A 66 -17.70 2.67 -3.16
CA ASN A 66 -17.16 1.89 -2.04
C ASN A 66 -17.26 0.39 -2.35
N PHE A 67 -16.15 -0.33 -2.26
CA PHE A 67 -16.11 -1.78 -2.48
C PHE A 67 -16.19 -2.52 -1.16
N THR A 68 -17.10 -3.49 -1.12
CA THR A 68 -17.25 -4.38 0.03
C THR A 68 -16.40 -5.64 -0.10
N ASP A 69 -16.03 -6.05 -1.32
CA ASP A 69 -15.35 -7.32 -1.64
C ASP A 69 -14.03 -7.16 -2.42
N ALA A 70 -13.23 -6.17 -2.03
CA ALA A 70 -11.89 -5.92 -2.58
C ALA A 70 -10.79 -6.41 -1.62
N HIS A 71 -9.77 -7.08 -2.19
CA HIS A 71 -8.71 -7.70 -1.40
C HIS A 71 -7.31 -7.29 -1.88
N SER A 72 -6.39 -7.17 -0.93
CA SER A 72 -4.97 -7.24 -1.20
C SER A 72 -4.60 -8.66 -1.67
N SER A 73 -3.43 -8.81 -2.26
CA SER A 73 -2.92 -10.13 -2.65
C SER A 73 -2.37 -10.91 -1.46
N SER A 74 -1.90 -10.22 -0.41
CA SER A 74 -1.28 -10.81 0.76
C SER A 74 -1.66 -10.11 2.05
N ALA A 75 -1.64 -10.84 3.16
CA ALA A 75 -1.86 -10.30 4.50
C ALA A 75 -0.62 -9.61 5.10
N THR A 76 0.30 -9.13 4.26
CA THR A 76 1.53 -8.43 4.65
C THR A 76 1.98 -7.41 3.59
N CYS A 77 2.69 -6.39 4.04
CA CYS A 77 3.09 -5.20 3.29
C CYS A 77 3.91 -5.47 2.01
N THR A 78 5.14 -5.98 2.12
CA THR A 78 6.04 -6.20 0.97
C THR A 78 5.40 -7.07 -0.13
N PRO A 79 4.83 -8.26 0.17
CA PRO A 79 4.17 -9.08 -0.84
C PRO A 79 3.00 -8.39 -1.56
N SER A 80 2.20 -7.61 -0.82
CA SER A 80 1.09 -6.84 -1.38
C SER A 80 1.57 -5.74 -2.33
N ARG A 81 2.55 -4.95 -1.89
CA ARG A 81 3.17 -3.88 -2.69
C ARG A 81 3.79 -4.43 -3.97
N TYR A 82 4.50 -5.55 -3.85
CA TYR A 82 5.09 -6.25 -4.99
C TYR A 82 4.01 -6.60 -6.02
N SER A 83 2.91 -7.20 -5.56
CA SER A 83 1.86 -7.70 -6.45
C SER A 83 1.08 -6.56 -7.12
N LEU A 84 0.85 -5.46 -6.42
CA LEU A 84 0.21 -4.26 -6.98
C LEU A 84 1.06 -3.67 -8.12
N LEU A 85 2.36 -3.47 -7.89
CA LEU A 85 3.24 -2.83 -8.87
C LEU A 85 3.64 -3.73 -10.03
N THR A 86 3.63 -5.06 -9.85
CA THR A 86 4.10 -6.00 -10.89
C THR A 86 2.97 -6.75 -11.60
N GLY A 87 1.77 -6.80 -11.02
CA GLY A 87 0.69 -7.68 -11.47
C GLY A 87 1.03 -9.17 -11.38
N SER A 88 2.01 -9.54 -10.55
CA SER A 88 2.45 -10.91 -10.27
C SER A 88 2.28 -11.21 -8.79
N TYR A 89 1.77 -12.39 -8.43
CA TYR A 89 1.75 -12.80 -7.04
C TYR A 89 3.16 -12.90 -6.46
N ALA A 90 3.29 -12.47 -5.20
CA ALA A 90 4.54 -12.36 -4.47
C ALA A 90 5.24 -13.71 -4.21
N PHE A 91 4.48 -14.78 -3.94
CA PHE A 91 5.06 -16.12 -3.77
C PHE A 91 5.87 -16.59 -4.98
N ARG A 92 5.58 -16.10 -6.20
CA ARG A 92 6.36 -16.44 -7.42
C ARG A 92 7.79 -15.90 -7.38
N ASN A 93 8.05 -14.92 -6.53
CA ASN A 93 9.36 -14.30 -6.31
C ASN A 93 9.90 -14.56 -4.89
N ASN A 94 9.22 -15.41 -4.09
CA ASN A 94 9.52 -15.61 -2.68
C ASN A 94 9.61 -14.30 -1.87
N ALA A 95 8.79 -13.30 -2.22
CA ALA A 95 8.81 -12.04 -1.51
C ALA A 95 8.28 -12.22 -0.07
N ALA A 96 8.95 -11.59 0.88
CA ALA A 96 8.64 -11.62 2.30
C ALA A 96 8.89 -10.23 2.91
N ILE A 97 8.53 -10.03 4.17
CA ILE A 97 8.80 -8.79 4.90
C ILE A 97 10.31 -8.52 4.91
N LEU A 98 10.69 -7.31 4.52
CA LEU A 98 12.09 -6.92 4.33
C LEU A 98 12.64 -6.11 5.50
N GLU A 99 13.94 -6.26 5.72
CA GLU A 99 14.77 -5.33 6.49
C GLU A 99 14.99 -4.03 5.71
N GLY A 100 15.41 -2.97 6.41
CA GLY A 100 15.59 -1.62 5.82
C GLY A 100 16.69 -1.50 4.79
N ASP A 101 17.68 -2.41 4.81
CA ASP A 101 18.80 -2.45 3.86
C ASP A 101 18.74 -3.66 2.91
N ALA A 102 17.57 -4.30 2.80
CA ALA A 102 17.35 -5.42 1.89
C ALA A 102 17.51 -4.99 0.42
N PRO A 103 18.03 -5.88 -0.45
CA PRO A 103 18.12 -5.61 -1.89
C PRO A 103 16.76 -5.38 -2.52
N LEU A 104 16.73 -4.60 -3.61
CA LEU A 104 15.52 -4.43 -4.41
C LEU A 104 15.01 -5.80 -4.88
N ILE A 105 13.75 -6.12 -4.56
CA ILE A 105 13.17 -7.45 -4.84
C ILE A 105 12.50 -7.55 -6.21
N ILE A 106 12.18 -6.41 -6.83
CA ILE A 106 11.63 -6.36 -8.18
C ILE A 106 12.81 -6.34 -9.15
N ASP A 107 12.84 -7.31 -10.06
CA ASP A 107 13.79 -7.33 -11.18
C ASP A 107 13.59 -6.09 -12.06
N PRO A 108 14.58 -5.18 -12.19
CA PRO A 108 14.45 -3.96 -12.99
C PRO A 108 14.18 -4.21 -14.48
N ASN A 109 14.40 -5.44 -14.97
CA ASN A 109 14.07 -5.80 -16.36
C ASN A 109 12.60 -6.18 -16.55
N LYS A 110 11.82 -6.33 -15.48
CA LYS A 110 10.38 -6.60 -15.55
C LYS A 110 9.60 -5.29 -15.56
N GLU A 111 8.71 -5.15 -16.52
CA GLU A 111 7.83 -3.99 -16.62
C GLU A 111 6.87 -3.91 -15.42
N THR A 112 6.98 -2.82 -14.65
CA THR A 112 6.09 -2.47 -13.54
C THR A 112 4.93 -1.58 -14.03
N LEU A 113 3.92 -1.40 -13.19
CA LEU A 113 2.80 -0.47 -13.40
C LEU A 113 3.28 0.96 -13.72
N PRO A 114 4.16 1.59 -12.91
CA PRO A 114 4.71 2.92 -13.23
C PRO A 114 5.52 2.95 -14.53
N ALA A 115 6.37 1.95 -14.82
CA ALA A 115 7.10 1.87 -16.09
C ALA A 115 6.15 1.76 -17.31
N MET A 116 5.05 0.99 -17.17
CA MET A 116 4.00 0.90 -18.18
C MET A 116 3.29 2.25 -18.38
N LEU A 117 3.03 2.99 -17.30
CA LEU A 117 2.42 4.32 -17.36
C LEU A 117 3.35 5.38 -17.95
N GLN A 118 4.66 5.32 -17.70
CA GLN A 118 5.65 6.18 -18.38
C GLN A 118 5.59 5.99 -19.90
N LYS A 119 5.52 4.73 -20.37
CA LYS A 119 5.34 4.44 -21.82
C LYS A 119 4.01 4.98 -22.36
N ALA A 120 2.97 5.04 -21.52
CA ALA A 120 1.69 5.68 -21.85
C ALA A 120 1.73 7.22 -21.77
N GLY A 121 2.87 7.83 -21.45
CA GLY A 121 3.10 9.27 -21.41
C GLY A 121 2.75 9.95 -20.08
N TYR A 122 2.66 9.19 -18.99
CA TYR A 122 2.42 9.74 -17.65
C TYR A 122 3.72 10.18 -16.98
N LYS A 123 3.63 11.24 -16.18
CA LYS A 123 4.61 11.54 -15.14
C LYS A 123 4.34 10.68 -13.92
N THR A 124 5.36 10.04 -13.37
CA THR A 124 5.21 9.00 -12.35
C THR A 124 5.92 9.39 -11.06
N GLY A 125 5.21 9.34 -9.94
CA GLY A 125 5.72 9.71 -8.63
C GLY A 125 5.35 8.69 -7.57
N VAL A 126 6.26 8.41 -6.65
CA VAL A 126 5.99 7.69 -5.41
C VAL A 126 6.36 8.55 -4.21
N VAL A 127 5.43 8.68 -3.26
CA VAL A 127 5.65 9.42 -2.02
C VAL A 127 5.23 8.57 -0.84
N GLY A 128 6.15 8.37 0.12
CA GLY A 128 5.93 7.67 1.38
C GLY A 128 6.58 6.28 1.45
N LYS A 129 5.91 5.30 2.06
CA LYS A 129 6.46 3.97 2.35
C LYS A 129 6.80 3.19 1.07
N TRP A 130 8.06 2.79 0.93
CA TRP A 130 8.52 1.98 -0.20
C TRP A 130 8.45 0.47 0.07
N HIS A 131 9.30 -0.03 0.96
CA HIS A 131 9.33 -1.41 1.47
C HIS A 131 9.43 -2.54 0.42
N LEU A 132 10.12 -2.26 -0.69
CA LEU A 132 10.43 -3.25 -1.75
C LEU A 132 11.95 -3.47 -1.90
N GLY A 133 12.72 -3.04 -0.90
CA GLY A 133 14.18 -3.06 -0.92
C GLY A 133 14.77 -2.01 -1.86
N LEU A 134 16.08 -1.79 -1.72
CA LEU A 134 16.84 -0.82 -2.50
C LEU A 134 18.25 -1.38 -2.75
N GLY A 135 18.85 -1.04 -3.88
CA GLY A 135 20.19 -1.49 -4.21
C GLY A 135 20.32 -3.00 -4.29
N LYS A 136 21.55 -3.46 -4.04
CA LYS A 136 21.93 -4.88 -4.07
C LYS A 136 22.08 -5.46 -2.66
N GLY A 137 21.49 -4.81 -1.66
CA GLY A 137 21.71 -5.08 -0.24
C GLY A 137 23.00 -4.42 0.28
N LYS A 138 23.12 -4.26 1.61
CA LYS A 138 24.24 -3.55 2.27
C LYS A 138 24.47 -2.16 1.66
N ILE A 139 23.44 -1.32 1.75
CA ILE A 139 23.35 -0.03 1.09
C ILE A 139 24.41 0.94 1.64
N ASP A 140 25.14 1.62 0.76
CA ASP A 140 25.93 2.81 1.10
C ASP A 140 24.99 4.03 1.11
N TRP A 141 24.44 4.34 2.28
CA TRP A 141 23.48 5.44 2.50
C TRP A 141 24.10 6.82 2.30
N ASN A 142 25.41 6.92 2.09
CA ASN A 142 26.14 8.18 1.97
C ASN A 142 26.26 8.67 0.52
N LYS A 143 25.60 7.97 -0.42
CA LYS A 143 25.60 8.25 -1.85
C LYS A 143 24.20 7.99 -2.41
N LYS A 144 24.01 8.31 -3.69
CA LYS A 144 22.82 7.87 -4.42
C LYS A 144 22.74 6.33 -4.38
N VAL A 145 21.67 5.81 -3.80
CA VAL A 145 21.41 4.37 -3.71
C VAL A 145 21.09 3.87 -5.12
N PRO A 146 21.84 2.91 -5.69
CA PRO A 146 21.51 2.35 -7.00
C PRO A 146 20.25 1.48 -6.91
N LEU A 147 19.54 1.23 -8.01
CA LEU A 147 18.40 0.30 -8.07
C LEU A 147 17.28 0.58 -7.05
N GLY A 148 16.33 1.41 -7.43
CA GLY A 148 15.18 1.79 -6.63
C GLY A 148 14.00 2.21 -7.51
N PRO A 149 13.18 3.18 -7.07
CA PRO A 149 12.02 3.63 -7.84
C PRO A 149 12.35 4.12 -9.26
N GLU A 150 13.50 4.76 -9.47
CA GLU A 150 13.91 5.25 -10.80
C GLU A 150 13.99 4.09 -11.81
N GLU A 151 14.69 3.02 -11.45
CA GLU A 151 14.83 1.83 -12.29
C GLU A 151 13.54 1.02 -12.44
N LEU A 152 12.53 1.31 -11.62
CA LEU A 152 11.19 0.73 -11.72
C LEU A 152 10.19 1.65 -12.40
N GLY A 153 10.64 2.75 -13.01
CA GLY A 153 9.81 3.62 -13.82
C GLY A 153 9.05 4.70 -13.06
N PHE A 154 9.55 5.13 -11.90
CA PHE A 154 9.13 6.38 -11.27
C PHE A 154 10.06 7.53 -11.66
N ASP A 155 9.52 8.63 -12.18
CA ASP A 155 10.26 9.86 -12.50
C ASP A 155 10.67 10.64 -11.23
N TYR A 156 9.89 10.48 -10.16
CA TYR A 156 10.12 11.13 -8.86
C TYR A 156 9.89 10.15 -7.71
N SER A 157 10.72 10.23 -6.67
CA SER A 157 10.50 9.49 -5.43
C SER A 157 10.84 10.32 -4.19
N PHE A 158 9.98 10.25 -3.17
CA PHE A 158 10.26 10.71 -1.81
C PHE A 158 9.83 9.63 -0.81
N LEU A 159 10.77 8.94 -0.20
CA LEU A 159 10.51 7.65 0.45
C LEU A 159 10.79 7.64 1.94
N ILE A 160 9.97 6.88 2.66
CA ILE A 160 10.44 6.08 3.80
C ILE A 160 10.99 4.77 3.22
N PRO A 161 12.29 4.44 3.40
CA PRO A 161 12.93 3.34 2.68
C PRO A 161 12.28 1.97 2.90
N ALA A 162 11.89 1.67 4.14
CA ALA A 162 11.19 0.45 4.51
C ALA A 162 9.94 0.73 5.34
N THR A 163 10.06 0.93 6.64
CA THR A 163 8.93 1.21 7.55
C THR A 163 9.39 2.16 8.65
N GLY A 164 8.46 2.87 9.31
CA GLY A 164 8.81 3.78 10.41
C GLY A 164 9.48 3.08 11.60
N ASP A 165 9.23 1.79 11.81
CA ASP A 165 9.87 0.96 12.85
C ASP A 165 11.26 0.44 12.49
N ARG A 166 11.82 0.75 11.31
CA ARG A 166 13.10 0.21 10.80
C ARG A 166 14.13 1.31 10.54
N VAL A 167 15.40 1.02 10.84
CA VAL A 167 16.52 1.89 10.45
C VAL A 167 16.89 1.76 8.96
N PRO A 168 17.43 2.80 8.32
CA PRO A 168 17.66 4.14 8.85
C PRO A 168 16.38 4.97 8.90
N CYS A 169 16.28 5.81 9.94
CA CYS A 169 15.14 6.71 10.15
C CYS A 169 15.34 8.03 9.39
N VAL A 170 15.50 7.95 8.07
CA VAL A 170 15.76 9.08 7.17
C VAL A 170 14.84 9.02 5.95
N TYR A 171 14.63 10.16 5.30
CA TYR A 171 13.96 10.19 3.99
C TYR A 171 14.96 10.01 2.84
N LEU A 172 14.50 9.38 1.75
CA LEU A 172 15.20 9.38 0.47
C LEU A 172 14.43 10.22 -0.55
N GLU A 173 15.05 11.23 -1.13
CA GLU A 173 14.51 11.95 -2.30
C GLU A 173 15.34 11.56 -3.54
N ASN A 174 14.70 10.95 -4.54
CA ASN A 174 15.35 10.42 -5.75
C ASN A 174 16.58 9.55 -5.44
N GLN A 175 16.42 8.63 -4.48
CA GLN A 175 17.44 7.69 -3.99
C GLN A 175 18.64 8.35 -3.30
N ILE A 176 18.52 9.61 -2.84
CA ILE A 176 19.54 10.31 -2.06
C ILE A 176 18.98 10.66 -0.68
N VAL A 177 19.77 10.46 0.38
CA VAL A 177 19.36 10.83 1.74
C VAL A 177 19.19 12.34 1.85
N VAL A 178 18.01 12.77 2.30
CA VAL A 178 17.68 14.17 2.51
C VAL A 178 18.42 14.69 3.74
N GLY A 179 19.07 15.85 3.64
CA GLY A 179 19.71 16.50 4.78
C GLY A 179 21.00 15.83 5.27
N LEU A 180 21.57 14.87 4.54
CA LEU A 180 22.79 14.19 4.97
C LEU A 180 23.98 15.15 5.02
N ASN A 181 24.59 15.25 6.21
CA ASN A 181 25.88 15.89 6.42
C ASN A 181 27.02 14.92 6.05
N PRO A 182 27.87 15.22 5.04
CA PRO A 182 28.96 14.32 4.63
C PRO A 182 30.00 14.04 5.72
N GLU A 183 30.11 14.91 6.72
CA GLU A 183 31.02 14.74 7.87
C GLU A 183 30.45 13.84 8.97
N ASP A 184 29.16 13.49 8.91
CA ASP A 184 28.49 12.54 9.81
C ASP A 184 27.81 11.40 9.02
N PRO A 185 28.60 10.49 8.43
CA PRO A 185 28.08 9.46 7.53
C PRO A 185 27.22 8.41 8.24
N ILE A 186 26.19 7.93 7.53
CA ILE A 186 25.26 6.90 7.97
C ILE A 186 25.87 5.51 7.79
N PHE A 187 25.75 4.70 8.84
CA PHE A 187 25.97 3.25 8.81
C PHE A 187 24.76 2.54 9.38
N VAL A 188 24.36 1.43 8.76
CA VAL A 188 23.20 0.61 9.16
C VAL A 188 23.61 -0.85 9.25
N SER A 189 23.05 -1.57 10.22
CA SER A 189 23.24 -3.01 10.36
C SER A 189 22.03 -3.67 11.03
N TYR A 190 21.53 -4.73 10.40
CA TYR A 190 20.46 -5.58 10.95
C TYR A 190 20.97 -6.85 11.64
N GLY A 191 22.22 -7.27 11.36
CA GLY A 191 22.79 -8.51 11.90
C GLY A 191 23.76 -8.31 13.07
N THR A 192 24.66 -7.32 12.95
CA THR A 192 25.73 -7.08 13.93
C THR A 192 25.53 -5.73 14.58
N ARG A 193 25.63 -5.65 15.91
CA ARG A 193 25.59 -4.36 16.60
C ARG A 193 26.72 -3.45 16.11
N ILE A 194 26.40 -2.18 15.91
CA ILE A 194 27.38 -1.12 15.66
C ILE A 194 27.29 -0.07 16.77
N ASP A 195 28.42 0.53 17.14
CA ASP A 195 28.45 1.61 18.11
C ASP A 195 27.95 2.90 17.43
N GLY A 196 26.93 3.53 18.01
CA GLY A 196 26.21 4.66 17.42
C GLY A 196 25.15 5.17 18.40
N TYR A 197 23.88 5.18 17.99
CA TYR A 197 22.78 5.53 18.88
C TYR A 197 22.60 4.50 20.02
N PRO A 198 22.11 4.93 21.20
CA PRO A 198 21.66 4.00 22.24
C PRO A 198 20.62 3.03 21.70
N TRP A 199 20.47 1.86 22.32
CA TRP A 199 19.52 0.83 21.89
C TRP A 199 18.54 0.42 23.00
N GLY A 200 17.32 0.05 22.60
CA GLY A 200 16.17 -0.15 23.49
C GLY A 200 16.39 -1.18 24.58
N PHE A 201 17.12 -2.27 24.27
CA PHE A 201 17.34 -3.35 25.22
C PHE A 201 18.15 -2.95 26.46
N GLN A 202 19.18 -2.09 26.31
CA GLN A 202 20.01 -1.65 27.45
C GLN A 202 19.57 -0.32 28.05
N HIS A 203 18.80 0.47 27.30
CA HIS A 203 18.38 1.80 27.72
C HIS A 203 16.86 1.98 27.71
N PRO A 204 16.10 1.13 28.44
CA PRO A 204 14.65 1.26 28.51
C PRO A 204 14.20 2.60 29.12
N GLU A 205 15.04 3.26 29.91
CA GLU A 205 14.79 4.59 30.50
C GLU A 205 14.73 5.72 29.47
N LEU A 206 15.26 5.50 28.26
CA LEU A 206 15.24 6.49 27.18
C LEU A 206 13.99 6.36 26.28
N LEU A 207 13.15 5.33 26.51
CA LEU A 207 12.00 5.05 25.67
C LEU A 207 10.80 5.90 26.08
N LYS A 208 10.23 6.62 25.11
CA LYS A 208 8.89 7.22 25.19
C LYS A 208 7.79 6.15 25.09
N MET A 209 8.08 5.05 24.42
CA MET A 209 7.16 3.94 24.17
C MET A 209 7.93 2.62 24.31
N HIS A 210 7.48 1.77 25.23
CA HIS A 210 8.06 0.44 25.40
C HIS A 210 7.70 -0.47 24.24
N THR A 211 8.54 -1.48 24.00
CA THR A 211 8.45 -2.34 22.81
C THR A 211 8.59 -3.80 23.16
N ASP A 212 8.18 -4.66 22.21
CA ASP A 212 8.48 -6.08 22.24
C ASP A 212 9.99 -6.35 22.08
N PRO A 213 10.47 -7.60 22.24
CA PRO A 213 11.88 -7.93 22.07
C PRO A 213 12.45 -7.76 20.66
N TYR A 214 11.62 -7.59 19.63
CA TYR A 214 12.05 -7.46 18.24
C TYR A 214 12.35 -6.01 17.85
N HIS A 215 11.76 -5.04 18.56
CA HIS A 215 11.93 -3.60 18.34
C HIS A 215 12.80 -2.96 19.43
N GLN A 216 13.97 -3.57 19.72
CA GLN A 216 14.89 -3.13 20.79
C GLN A 216 16.26 -2.68 20.25
N GLY A 217 16.31 -2.30 18.98
CA GLY A 217 17.49 -1.75 18.30
C GLY A 217 17.72 -0.26 18.61
N ALA A 218 18.29 0.47 17.66
CA ALA A 218 18.63 1.89 17.83
C ALA A 218 17.42 2.72 18.30
N ILE A 219 17.63 3.60 19.26
CA ILE A 219 16.64 4.54 19.79
C ILE A 219 16.78 5.84 19.01
N ILE A 220 15.76 6.16 18.23
CA ILE A 220 15.64 7.41 17.47
C ILE A 220 14.38 8.12 17.96
N ASN A 221 14.51 9.39 18.35
CA ASN A 221 13.44 10.22 18.91
C ASN A 221 12.76 9.64 20.17
N GLY A 222 13.50 8.81 20.94
CA GLY A 222 12.97 8.11 22.10
C GLY A 222 12.15 6.86 21.76
N ILE A 223 12.22 6.37 20.51
CA ILE A 223 11.53 5.17 20.05
C ILE A 223 12.58 4.19 19.52
N SER A 224 12.57 2.97 20.07
CA SER A 224 13.46 1.92 19.60
C SER A 224 12.96 1.30 18.30
N ARG A 225 13.89 0.98 17.40
CA ARG A 225 13.63 0.48 16.03
C ARG A 225 14.16 -0.94 15.87
N ILE A 226 13.79 -1.59 14.77
CA ILE A 226 14.46 -2.80 14.29
C ILE A 226 15.75 -2.39 13.60
N GLY A 227 16.87 -3.00 14.02
CA GLY A 227 18.21 -2.75 13.49
C GLY A 227 18.99 -1.66 14.23
N TYR A 228 20.25 -1.47 13.82
CA TYR A 228 21.20 -0.53 14.42
C TYR A 228 21.67 0.49 13.39
N MET A 229 21.83 1.75 13.82
CA MET A 229 22.40 2.79 12.97
C MET A 229 23.39 3.70 13.72
N LYS A 230 24.22 4.41 12.96
CA LYS A 230 25.17 5.43 13.40
C LYS A 230 25.17 6.58 12.40
N GLY A 231 25.32 7.81 12.87
CA GLY A 231 25.46 9.02 12.05
C GLY A 231 24.17 9.46 11.37
N GLY A 232 24.26 10.46 10.51
CA GLY A 232 23.14 11.10 9.83
C GLY A 232 22.21 11.86 10.78
N GLU A 233 22.74 12.47 11.85
CA GLU A 233 21.93 13.18 12.86
C GLU A 233 21.05 14.26 12.23
N ASP A 234 21.61 15.09 11.35
CA ASP A 234 20.89 16.16 10.62
C ASP A 234 19.84 15.61 9.61
N ALA A 235 19.92 14.33 9.26
CA ALA A 235 19.04 13.67 8.29
C ALA A 235 17.89 12.88 8.94
N LEU A 236 17.90 12.73 10.27
CA LEU A 236 16.85 12.00 10.98
C LEU A 236 15.51 12.69 10.79
N TRP A 237 14.47 11.91 10.48
CA TRP A 237 13.11 12.43 10.50
C TRP A 237 12.64 12.74 11.92
N VAL A 238 11.57 13.52 12.02
CA VAL A 238 10.74 13.64 13.21
C VAL A 238 9.48 12.80 12.97
N ASP A 239 9.22 11.81 13.83
CA ASP A 239 8.14 10.83 13.61
C ASP A 239 6.76 11.48 13.54
N GLU A 240 6.50 12.45 14.44
CA GLU A 240 5.28 13.25 14.50
C GLU A 240 5.00 14.05 13.22
N ASP A 241 6.03 14.33 12.41
CA ASP A 241 5.93 15.18 11.21
C ASP A 241 5.88 14.37 9.91
N ILE A 242 6.10 13.04 9.96
CA ILE A 242 6.11 12.18 8.76
C ILE A 242 4.89 12.44 7.86
N PRO A 243 3.65 12.42 8.34
CA PRO A 243 2.50 12.51 7.45
C PRO A 243 2.32 13.90 6.85
N PHE A 244 2.82 14.94 7.52
CA PHE A 244 2.85 16.31 6.99
C PHE A 244 3.88 16.45 5.86
N VAL A 245 5.12 15.99 6.08
CA VAL A 245 6.17 16.01 5.06
C VAL A 245 5.75 15.22 3.82
N LEU A 246 5.18 14.03 4.02
CA LEU A 246 4.70 13.20 2.91
C LEU A 246 3.54 13.86 2.15
N SER A 247 2.58 14.48 2.86
CA SER A 247 1.45 15.17 2.23
C SER A 247 1.90 16.40 1.44
N GLU A 248 2.88 17.15 1.95
CA GLU A 248 3.48 18.29 1.25
C GLU A 248 4.18 17.83 -0.03
N LYS A 249 5.04 16.81 0.03
CA LYS A 249 5.75 16.28 -1.15
C LYS A 249 4.81 15.71 -2.21
N ALA A 250 3.73 15.04 -1.78
CA ALA A 250 2.69 14.58 -2.69
C ALA A 250 1.94 15.76 -3.35
N SER A 251 1.66 16.81 -2.59
CA SER A 251 1.02 18.03 -3.10
C SER A 251 1.91 18.78 -4.10
N ASP A 252 3.20 18.90 -3.81
CA ASP A 252 4.21 19.46 -4.71
C ASP A 252 4.30 18.68 -6.02
N PHE A 253 4.27 17.35 -5.96
CA PHE A 253 4.25 16.51 -7.16
C PHE A 253 3.00 16.78 -8.02
N ILE A 254 1.82 16.86 -7.40
CA ILE A 254 0.56 17.18 -8.11
C ILE A 254 0.66 18.56 -8.76
N GLN A 255 1.10 19.57 -7.99
CA GLN A 255 1.21 20.95 -8.47
C GLN A 255 2.21 21.08 -9.62
N GLY A 256 3.38 20.45 -9.49
CA GLY A 256 4.44 20.47 -10.50
C GLY A 256 4.06 19.74 -11.80
N ASN A 257 3.09 18.83 -11.73
CA ASN A 257 2.60 18.06 -12.89
C ASN A 257 1.19 18.45 -13.34
N LYS A 258 0.62 19.57 -12.86
CA LYS A 258 -0.77 19.96 -13.18
C LYS A 258 -1.12 20.04 -14.66
N ASP A 259 -0.14 20.29 -15.52
CA ASP A 259 -0.30 20.42 -16.98
C ASP A 259 0.02 19.11 -17.73
N ASN A 260 0.32 18.01 -17.02
CA ASN A 260 0.64 16.70 -17.59
C ASN A 260 -0.21 15.60 -16.92
N PRO A 261 -0.60 14.53 -17.64
CA PRO A 261 -1.18 13.36 -16.98
C PRO A 261 -0.14 12.76 -16.03
N PHE A 262 -0.53 12.49 -14.79
CA PHE A 262 0.38 11.90 -13.81
C PHE A 262 -0.20 10.67 -13.09
N PHE A 263 0.70 9.83 -12.63
CA PHE A 263 0.47 8.73 -11.72
C PHE A 263 1.18 9.03 -10.40
N LEU A 264 0.42 9.15 -9.32
CA LEU A 264 0.94 9.29 -7.97
C LEU A 264 0.60 8.02 -7.17
N TYR A 265 1.63 7.32 -6.73
CA TYR A 265 1.53 6.28 -5.71
C TYR A 265 1.84 6.90 -4.34
N PHE A 266 0.80 7.34 -3.65
CA PHE A 266 0.91 7.93 -2.32
C PHE A 266 0.74 6.85 -1.27
N SER A 267 1.87 6.30 -0.81
CA SER A 267 1.88 5.22 0.16
C SER A 267 2.11 5.76 1.57
N LEU A 268 1.08 5.77 2.40
CA LEU A 268 1.20 6.32 3.75
C LEU A 268 2.05 5.42 4.67
N HIS A 269 2.60 6.04 5.72
CA HIS A 269 3.12 5.35 6.91
C HIS A 269 1.98 4.98 7.86
N ASP A 270 1.04 5.91 8.05
CA ASP A 270 -0.13 5.66 8.87
C ASP A 270 -0.94 4.50 8.24
N ILE A 271 -1.44 3.53 9.02
CA ILE A 271 -1.54 3.52 10.50
C ILE A 271 -0.58 2.50 11.17
N HIS A 272 0.53 2.17 10.50
CA HIS A 272 1.53 1.22 10.97
C HIS A 272 2.23 1.70 12.25
N GLN A 273 2.70 0.75 13.07
CA GLN A 273 3.50 1.10 14.26
C GLN A 273 4.94 1.53 13.89
N PRO A 274 5.60 2.39 14.69
CA PRO A 274 5.08 3.10 15.85
C PRO A 274 4.07 4.18 15.42
N ARG A 275 2.94 4.25 16.13
CA ARG A 275 1.86 5.20 15.86
C ARG A 275 2.12 6.47 16.66
N VAL A 276 2.73 7.43 15.99
CA VAL A 276 3.15 8.70 16.59
C VAL A 276 2.42 9.82 15.86
N ALA A 277 1.24 10.16 16.38
CA ALA A 277 0.44 11.23 15.81
C ALA A 277 1.10 12.59 16.04
N ASN A 278 0.97 13.48 15.07
CA ASN A 278 1.26 14.89 15.27
C ASN A 278 0.38 15.45 16.39
N ILE A 279 0.87 16.48 17.10
CA ILE A 279 0.14 17.11 18.21
C ILE A 279 -1.28 17.58 17.83
N LYS A 280 -1.53 17.85 16.54
CA LYS A 280 -2.87 18.18 16.02
C LYS A 280 -3.91 17.06 16.16
N PHE A 281 -3.47 15.80 16.26
CA PHE A 281 -4.34 14.62 16.26
C PHE A 281 -4.26 13.80 17.56
N VAL A 282 -3.33 14.11 18.46
CA VAL A 282 -3.27 13.47 19.78
C VAL A 282 -4.60 13.66 20.51
N GLU A 283 -5.17 12.56 20.99
CA GLU A 283 -6.50 12.51 21.63
C GLU A 283 -7.67 12.93 20.73
N SER A 284 -7.51 12.89 19.40
CA SER A 284 -8.61 13.13 18.45
C SER A 284 -9.58 11.94 18.35
N SER A 285 -9.19 10.78 18.86
CA SER A 285 -10.00 9.56 18.89
C SER A 285 -10.19 9.01 20.31
N THR A 286 -11.19 8.16 20.48
CA THR A 286 -11.35 7.37 21.72
C THR A 286 -10.54 6.07 21.71
N MET A 287 -9.81 5.78 20.61
CA MET A 287 -9.04 4.54 20.42
C MET A 287 -7.54 4.71 20.73
N GLY A 288 -7.16 5.81 21.38
CA GLY A 288 -5.77 6.14 21.69
C GLY A 288 -4.92 6.38 20.43
N PRO A 289 -3.60 6.16 20.51
CA PRO A 289 -2.66 6.47 19.42
C PRO A 289 -3.02 5.84 18.07
N ARG A 290 -3.63 4.64 18.07
CA ARG A 290 -4.09 3.99 16.83
C ARG A 290 -5.22 4.76 16.15
N GLY A 291 -6.22 5.22 16.90
CA GLY A 291 -7.29 6.02 16.31
C GLY A 291 -6.83 7.43 15.93
N ASP A 292 -5.89 8.00 16.69
CA ASP A 292 -5.33 9.31 16.40
C ASP A 292 -4.61 9.33 15.04
N VAL A 293 -3.85 8.28 14.73
CA VAL A 293 -3.24 8.15 13.39
C VAL A 293 -4.25 7.77 12.29
N ILE A 294 -5.41 7.18 12.62
CA ILE A 294 -6.51 7.01 11.64
C ILE A 294 -7.09 8.38 11.26
N ALA A 295 -7.33 9.27 12.23
CA ALA A 295 -7.76 10.64 11.97
C ALA A 295 -6.71 11.44 11.19
N GLN A 296 -5.42 11.25 11.49
CA GLN A 296 -4.32 11.86 10.75
C GLN A 296 -4.22 11.33 9.30
N MET A 297 -4.39 10.03 9.10
CA MET A 297 -4.46 9.41 7.78
C MET A 297 -5.61 10.00 6.96
N ASP A 298 -6.78 10.18 7.56
CA ASP A 298 -7.92 10.84 6.92
C ASP A 298 -7.60 12.28 6.52
N TRP A 299 -6.91 13.03 7.38
CA TRP A 299 -6.43 14.37 7.04
C TRP A 299 -5.46 14.35 5.84
N CYS A 300 -4.53 13.40 5.76
CA CYS A 300 -3.64 13.24 4.60
C CYS A 300 -4.43 13.00 3.31
N VAL A 301 -5.49 12.17 3.36
CA VAL A 301 -6.42 12.00 2.23
C VAL A 301 -7.07 13.33 1.84
N GLY A 302 -7.48 14.12 2.84
CA GLY A 302 -7.95 15.49 2.68
C GLY A 302 -6.98 16.35 1.89
N GLN A 303 -5.70 16.40 2.29
CA GLN A 303 -4.67 17.21 1.63
C GLN A 303 -4.54 16.88 0.13
N ILE A 304 -4.55 15.60 -0.23
CA ILE A 304 -4.45 15.20 -1.64
C ILE A 304 -5.68 15.63 -2.43
N THR A 305 -6.88 15.40 -1.90
CA THR A 305 -8.13 15.74 -2.60
C THR A 305 -8.33 17.25 -2.73
N GLU A 306 -7.96 18.02 -1.71
CA GLU A 306 -7.99 19.48 -1.71
C GLU A 306 -6.98 20.05 -2.71
N GLN A 307 -5.76 19.50 -2.79
CA GLN A 307 -4.78 19.91 -3.78
C GLN A 307 -5.24 19.64 -5.22
N LEU A 308 -5.83 18.47 -5.47
CA LEU A 308 -6.42 18.14 -6.78
C LEU A 308 -7.58 19.09 -7.12
N GLN A 309 -8.41 19.45 -6.15
CA GLN A 309 -9.51 20.39 -6.34
C GLN A 309 -8.99 21.80 -6.64
N ALA A 310 -8.01 22.29 -5.88
CA ALA A 310 -7.40 23.61 -6.06
C ALA A 310 -6.70 23.73 -7.42
N ALA A 311 -6.10 22.64 -7.91
CA ALA A 311 -5.51 22.57 -9.23
C ALA A 311 -6.53 22.37 -10.38
N ASN A 312 -7.83 22.25 -10.09
CA ASN A 312 -8.90 21.92 -11.04
C ASN A 312 -8.71 20.58 -11.77
N LEU A 313 -8.14 19.59 -11.06
CA LEU A 313 -7.83 18.26 -11.59
C LEU A 313 -8.77 17.18 -11.08
N LEU A 314 -9.45 17.41 -9.95
CA LEU A 314 -10.23 16.37 -9.24
C LEU A 314 -11.24 15.65 -10.15
N ASP A 315 -12.00 16.40 -10.95
CA ASP A 315 -13.04 15.83 -11.82
C ASP A 315 -12.50 14.79 -12.82
N ASN A 316 -11.26 14.98 -13.29
CA ASN A 316 -10.59 14.06 -14.22
C ASN A 316 -9.43 13.30 -13.57
N THR A 317 -9.55 12.96 -12.28
CA THR A 317 -8.56 12.14 -11.59
C THR A 317 -9.24 10.86 -11.08
N LEU A 318 -8.68 9.71 -11.45
CA LEU A 318 -9.00 8.42 -10.85
C LEU A 318 -8.25 8.30 -9.53
N ILE A 319 -8.97 8.36 -8.41
CA ILE A 319 -8.44 8.11 -7.08
C ILE A 319 -8.84 6.70 -6.66
N ILE A 320 -7.88 5.89 -6.24
CA ILE A 320 -8.08 4.58 -5.62
C ILE A 320 -7.52 4.66 -4.20
N PHE A 321 -8.40 4.68 -3.20
CA PHE A 321 -8.03 4.57 -1.80
C PHE A 321 -8.13 3.10 -1.39
N THR A 322 -7.06 2.53 -0.85
CA THR A 322 -7.01 1.16 -0.34
C THR A 322 -5.86 0.99 0.65
N SER A 323 -5.60 -0.21 1.13
CA SER A 323 -4.47 -0.50 2.01
C SER A 323 -3.74 -1.79 1.57
N ASP A 324 -2.55 -2.04 2.11
CA ASP A 324 -1.72 -3.19 1.72
C ASP A 324 -2.13 -4.51 2.35
N ASN A 325 -2.73 -4.50 3.53
CA ASN A 325 -3.25 -5.68 4.20
C ASN A 325 -4.23 -5.30 5.32
N GLY A 326 -4.78 -6.33 5.96
CA GLY A 326 -5.65 -6.22 7.11
C GLY A 326 -5.06 -5.45 8.31
N PRO A 327 -5.91 -5.16 9.32
CA PRO A 327 -5.53 -4.37 10.47
C PRO A 327 -4.65 -5.15 11.44
N ILE A 328 -3.92 -4.44 12.28
CA ILE A 328 -3.25 -5.00 13.45
C ILE A 328 -3.46 -4.08 14.67
N LEU A 329 -3.64 -4.68 15.85
CA LEU A 329 -3.75 -3.92 17.11
C LEU A 329 -2.38 -3.79 17.77
N ASP A 330 -1.72 -4.91 18.03
CA ASP A 330 -0.36 -4.93 18.59
C ASP A 330 0.61 -5.48 17.54
N ASP A 331 1.54 -4.64 17.09
CA ASP A 331 2.56 -5.01 16.11
C ASP A 331 3.99 -4.91 16.64
N GLY A 332 4.16 -4.72 17.96
CA GLY A 332 5.46 -4.67 18.63
C GLY A 332 5.73 -3.43 19.49
N TYR A 333 4.79 -2.50 19.59
CA TYR A 333 4.89 -1.30 20.44
C TYR A 333 3.73 -1.21 21.44
N LEU A 334 4.03 -0.85 22.69
CA LEU A 334 3.06 -0.65 23.74
C LEU A 334 2.39 0.73 23.60
N ASP A 335 1.42 0.81 22.70
CA ASP A 335 0.57 1.98 22.45
C ASP A 335 -0.86 1.81 22.99
N TYR A 336 -1.11 0.70 23.71
CA TYR A 336 -2.40 0.31 24.29
C TYR A 336 -3.55 0.20 23.27
N ALA A 337 -3.25 0.01 21.98
CA ALA A 337 -4.29 -0.06 20.95
C ALA A 337 -5.30 -1.19 21.22
N ARG A 338 -4.88 -2.31 21.81
CA ARG A 338 -5.79 -3.42 22.13
C ARG A 338 -6.71 -3.11 23.30
N GLU A 339 -6.20 -2.41 24.29
CA GLU A 339 -6.94 -2.00 25.49
C GLU A 339 -7.90 -0.85 25.17
N LEU A 340 -7.52 0.03 24.25
CA LEU A 340 -8.25 1.25 23.92
C LEU A 340 -9.20 1.10 22.71
N VAL A 341 -9.14 0.00 21.95
CA VAL A 341 -10.02 -0.22 20.79
C VAL A 341 -11.52 -0.18 21.15
N GLY A 342 -11.88 -0.49 22.39
CA GLY A 342 -13.28 -0.49 22.85
C GLY A 342 -14.13 -1.47 22.05
N GLU A 343 -15.29 -1.01 21.57
CA GLU A 343 -16.24 -1.81 20.78
C GLU A 343 -15.90 -1.83 19.27
N HIS A 344 -14.88 -1.09 18.85
CA HIS A 344 -14.49 -1.00 17.45
C HIS A 344 -14.00 -2.35 16.93
N LYS A 345 -14.33 -2.65 15.67
CA LYS A 345 -13.92 -3.88 14.99
C LYS A 345 -13.08 -3.50 13.76
N PRO A 346 -11.74 -3.45 13.86
CA PRO A 346 -10.90 -3.06 12.74
C PRO A 346 -11.13 -3.88 11.46
N GLY A 347 -11.42 -5.17 11.62
CA GLY A 347 -11.76 -6.06 10.51
C GLY A 347 -13.20 -5.95 10.00
N GLY A 348 -14.03 -5.02 10.49
CA GLY A 348 -15.40 -4.77 10.03
C GLY A 348 -16.37 -5.96 10.10
N GLY A 349 -16.15 -6.88 11.05
CA GLY A 349 -16.96 -8.08 11.21
C GLY A 349 -16.43 -9.31 10.48
N TYR A 350 -15.24 -9.25 9.89
CA TYR A 350 -14.51 -10.38 9.34
C TYR A 350 -13.47 -10.92 10.33
N ARG A 351 -13.13 -12.20 10.23
CA ARG A 351 -12.13 -12.84 11.10
C ARG A 351 -10.71 -12.55 10.61
N GLY A 352 -9.77 -12.40 11.53
CA GLY A 352 -8.34 -12.24 11.24
C GLY A 352 -7.84 -10.80 11.37
N ALA A 353 -6.63 -10.61 10.90
CA ALA A 353 -5.81 -9.40 11.01
C ALA A 353 -4.65 -9.54 10.00
N LYS A 354 -3.75 -8.54 9.93
CA LYS A 354 -2.40 -8.70 9.37
C LYS A 354 -1.80 -10.06 9.78
N TYR A 355 -1.08 -10.72 8.86
CA TYR A 355 -0.54 -12.09 8.98
C TYR A 355 -1.54 -13.24 8.89
N SER A 356 -2.85 -12.97 8.99
CA SER A 356 -3.89 -13.99 8.91
C SER A 356 -4.33 -14.29 7.50
N ILE A 357 -4.64 -15.56 7.23
CA ILE A 357 -5.28 -16.00 5.98
C ILE A 357 -6.82 -15.85 6.01
N TYR A 358 -7.40 -15.54 7.17
CA TYR A 358 -8.82 -15.25 7.31
C TYR A 358 -9.17 -13.90 6.64
N GLU A 359 -10.45 -13.66 6.40
CA GLU A 359 -10.98 -12.57 5.56
C GLU A 359 -10.42 -11.19 5.89
N ALA A 360 -10.37 -10.82 7.18
CA ALA A 360 -9.86 -9.52 7.60
C ALA A 360 -8.35 -9.35 7.38
N GLY A 361 -7.61 -10.40 7.02
CA GLY A 361 -6.18 -10.30 6.70
C GLY A 361 -5.89 -9.73 5.31
N THR A 362 -6.80 -9.93 4.35
CA THR A 362 -6.63 -9.42 2.97
C THR A 362 -7.76 -8.53 2.49
N ARG A 363 -8.95 -8.57 3.12
CA ARG A 363 -10.07 -7.69 2.75
C ARG A 363 -9.77 -6.25 3.18
N MET A 364 -9.78 -5.35 2.20
CA MET A 364 -9.34 -3.96 2.36
C MET A 364 -10.54 -3.01 2.35
N PRO A 365 -10.50 -1.89 3.10
CA PRO A 365 -11.34 -0.75 2.72
C PRO A 365 -10.90 -0.32 1.32
N THR A 366 -11.82 -0.16 0.36
CA THR A 366 -11.45 0.22 -1.00
C THR A 366 -12.48 1.13 -1.61
N ILE A 367 -12.05 2.32 -2.02
CA ILE A 367 -12.90 3.35 -2.63
C ILE A 367 -12.30 3.76 -3.96
N VAL A 368 -13.12 3.81 -5.00
CA VAL A 368 -12.78 4.40 -6.29
C VAL A 368 -13.56 5.69 -6.48
N HIS A 369 -12.86 6.81 -6.68
CA HIS A 369 -13.47 8.11 -6.91
C HIS A 369 -12.94 8.70 -8.21
N TRP A 370 -13.85 8.96 -9.16
CA TRP A 370 -13.55 9.64 -10.42
C TRP A 370 -14.82 10.31 -10.96
N PRO A 371 -15.07 11.59 -10.63
CA PRO A 371 -16.37 12.23 -10.83
C PRO A 371 -16.88 12.21 -12.28
N LYS A 372 -15.99 12.20 -13.28
CA LYS A 372 -16.38 12.13 -14.70
C LYS A 372 -16.90 10.77 -15.16
N GLU A 373 -16.54 9.68 -14.49
CA GLU A 373 -16.71 8.32 -15.04
C GLU A 373 -17.32 7.30 -14.06
N VAL A 374 -17.33 7.62 -12.76
CA VAL A 374 -17.79 6.74 -11.69
C VAL A 374 -18.99 7.37 -10.99
N GLU A 375 -20.11 6.66 -11.02
CA GLU A 375 -21.30 7.02 -10.26
C GLU A 375 -21.16 6.60 -8.80
N PRO A 376 -21.62 7.41 -7.85
CA PRO A 376 -21.57 7.05 -6.44
C PRO A 376 -22.36 5.78 -6.11
N GLY A 377 -21.82 4.95 -5.21
CA GLY A 377 -22.53 3.76 -4.75
C GLY A 377 -21.66 2.74 -4.03
N THR A 378 -22.15 1.51 -3.98
CA THR A 378 -21.46 0.37 -3.37
C THR A 378 -21.38 -0.78 -4.36
N SER A 379 -20.24 -1.49 -4.37
CA SER A 379 -20.02 -2.68 -5.18
C SER A 379 -19.58 -3.87 -4.33
N ASP A 380 -20.11 -5.04 -4.66
CA ASP A 380 -19.78 -6.35 -4.09
C ASP A 380 -18.97 -7.21 -5.07
N ALA A 381 -18.46 -6.62 -6.16
CA ALA A 381 -17.61 -7.34 -7.10
C ALA A 381 -16.33 -7.83 -6.41
N LEU A 382 -16.06 -9.14 -6.50
CA LEU A 382 -14.83 -9.74 -5.98
C LEU A 382 -13.61 -9.26 -6.76
N LEU A 383 -12.78 -8.40 -6.16
CA LEU A 383 -11.63 -7.78 -6.81
C LEU A 383 -10.34 -8.01 -6.04
N SER A 384 -9.22 -8.06 -6.76
CA SER A 384 -7.88 -8.14 -6.18
C SER A 384 -7.02 -7.00 -6.70
N GLN A 385 -6.20 -6.39 -5.84
CA GLN A 385 -5.29 -5.32 -6.24
C GLN A 385 -4.30 -5.74 -7.34
N VAL A 386 -3.97 -7.04 -7.46
CA VAL A 386 -3.09 -7.55 -8.54
C VAL A 386 -3.67 -7.25 -9.93
N ASP A 387 -4.99 -7.08 -10.04
CA ASP A 387 -5.69 -6.77 -11.29
C ASP A 387 -5.64 -5.28 -11.67
N LEU A 388 -5.17 -4.41 -10.77
CA LEU A 388 -5.01 -2.99 -11.06
C LEU A 388 -4.05 -2.78 -12.23
N TYR A 389 -3.00 -3.59 -12.35
CA TYR A 389 -2.05 -3.48 -13.46
C TYR A 389 -2.74 -3.55 -14.83
N ARG A 390 -3.43 -4.65 -15.15
CA ARG A 390 -4.08 -4.80 -16.47
C ARG A 390 -5.30 -3.91 -16.62
N SER A 391 -6.02 -3.62 -15.54
CA SER A 391 -7.17 -2.72 -15.57
C SER A 391 -6.74 -1.29 -15.89
N ILE A 392 -5.64 -0.81 -15.31
CA ILE A 392 -5.06 0.50 -15.61
C ILE A 392 -4.42 0.50 -17.01
N ALA A 393 -3.71 -0.56 -17.41
CA ALA A 393 -3.21 -0.67 -18.78
C ALA A 393 -4.34 -0.55 -19.81
N LYS A 394 -5.49 -1.17 -19.53
CA LYS A 394 -6.70 -1.03 -20.35
C LYS A 394 -7.24 0.40 -20.35
N LEU A 395 -7.27 1.06 -19.20
CA LEU A 395 -7.72 2.44 -19.03
C LEU A 395 -6.91 3.41 -19.91
N VAL A 396 -5.58 3.27 -19.91
CA VAL A 396 -4.69 4.16 -20.65
C VAL A 396 -4.40 3.68 -22.08
N ASN A 397 -5.08 2.61 -22.51
CA ASN A 397 -4.89 1.95 -23.81
C ASN A 397 -3.44 1.55 -24.10
N GLN A 398 -2.71 1.11 -23.07
CA GLN A 398 -1.33 0.65 -23.17
C GLN A 398 -1.29 -0.87 -23.31
N LYS A 399 -0.47 -1.34 -24.25
CA LYS A 399 -0.24 -2.78 -24.43
C LYS A 399 0.69 -3.28 -23.33
N VAL A 400 0.25 -4.30 -22.60
CA VAL A 400 1.07 -5.02 -21.62
C VAL A 400 2.08 -5.90 -22.35
N GLU A 401 3.36 -5.82 -21.97
CA GLU A 401 4.42 -6.62 -22.58
C GLU A 401 4.24 -8.13 -22.35
N LYS A 402 4.83 -8.93 -23.24
CA LYS A 402 4.75 -10.39 -23.13
C LYS A 402 5.48 -10.83 -21.85
N GLY A 403 4.76 -11.47 -20.93
CA GLY A 403 5.30 -11.94 -19.66
C GLY A 403 5.17 -10.95 -18.51
N ALA A 404 4.78 -9.69 -18.77
CA ALA A 404 4.44 -8.72 -17.74
C ALA A 404 3.05 -9.03 -17.15
N ALA A 405 2.89 -8.75 -15.85
CA ALA A 405 1.65 -8.92 -15.09
C ALA A 405 0.96 -10.29 -15.34
N PRO A 406 1.62 -11.41 -15.03
CA PRO A 406 1.15 -12.76 -15.37
C PRO A 406 -0.13 -13.17 -14.63
N ASP A 407 -0.36 -12.64 -13.42
CA ASP A 407 -1.50 -12.99 -12.57
C ASP A 407 -2.62 -11.95 -12.62
N SER A 408 -2.34 -10.77 -13.16
CA SER A 408 -3.29 -9.67 -13.34
C SER A 408 -4.28 -9.98 -14.46
N LYS A 409 -5.55 -9.62 -14.27
CA LYS A 409 -6.64 -9.67 -15.25
C LYS A 409 -7.28 -8.29 -15.42
N ASP A 410 -7.95 -8.06 -16.55
CA ASP A 410 -8.69 -6.82 -16.78
C ASP A 410 -10.08 -6.90 -16.13
N TYR A 411 -10.29 -6.07 -15.10
CA TYR A 411 -11.57 -5.81 -14.47
C TYR A 411 -11.90 -4.31 -14.46
N LEU A 412 -11.41 -3.53 -15.43
CA LEU A 412 -11.60 -2.08 -15.45
C LEU A 412 -13.09 -1.69 -15.33
N LYS A 413 -13.97 -2.39 -16.03
CA LYS A 413 -15.42 -2.13 -15.92
C LYS A 413 -15.93 -2.29 -14.50
N SER A 414 -15.43 -3.28 -13.76
CA SER A 414 -15.86 -3.56 -12.39
C SER A 414 -15.27 -2.56 -11.40
N TRP A 415 -14.00 -2.18 -11.59
CA TRP A 415 -13.36 -1.08 -10.85
C TRP A 415 -14.11 0.25 -11.01
N LEU A 416 -14.70 0.51 -12.18
CA LEU A 416 -15.48 1.72 -12.46
C LEU A 416 -16.99 1.57 -12.15
N GLY A 417 -17.43 0.48 -11.52
CA GLY A 417 -18.86 0.25 -11.19
C GLY A 417 -19.77 -0.05 -12.39
N LYS A 418 -19.19 -0.21 -13.59
CA LYS A 418 -19.90 -0.50 -14.86
C LYS A 418 -20.16 -2.01 -15.05
N SER A 419 -19.76 -2.84 -14.09
CA SER A 419 -19.95 -4.29 -14.09
C SER A 419 -19.90 -4.83 -12.66
N LYS A 420 -20.73 -5.83 -12.37
CA LYS A 420 -20.67 -6.60 -11.11
C LYS A 420 -19.78 -7.83 -11.19
N ASN A 421 -19.28 -8.17 -12.37
CA ASN A 421 -18.46 -9.36 -12.56
C ASN A 421 -17.07 -9.15 -11.96
N GLY A 422 -16.77 -9.85 -10.88
CA GLY A 422 -15.44 -9.92 -10.30
C GLY A 422 -14.65 -11.14 -10.78
N ARG A 423 -13.63 -11.49 -10.01
CA ARG A 423 -12.89 -12.74 -10.15
C ARG A 423 -13.79 -13.95 -9.92
N GLU A 424 -13.64 -14.96 -10.77
CA GLU A 424 -14.19 -16.29 -10.52
C GLU A 424 -13.50 -16.98 -9.33
N PHE A 425 -12.20 -16.75 -9.18
CA PHE A 425 -11.41 -17.18 -8.05
C PHE A 425 -10.37 -16.13 -7.64
N LEU A 426 -10.19 -15.96 -6.34
CA LEU A 426 -9.24 -15.02 -5.74
C LEU A 426 -8.29 -15.81 -4.83
N LEU A 427 -6.98 -15.65 -5.06
CA LEU A 427 -5.95 -16.19 -4.19
C LEU A 427 -5.68 -15.19 -3.06
N GLU A 428 -5.63 -15.70 -1.83
CA GLU A 428 -5.16 -14.97 -0.67
C GLU A 428 -3.83 -15.58 -0.23
N GLU A 429 -2.83 -14.73 -0.01
CA GLU A 429 -1.51 -15.12 0.47
C GLU A 429 -1.31 -14.65 1.92
N ALA A 430 -0.80 -15.52 2.77
CA ALA A 430 -0.27 -15.17 4.08
C ALA A 430 0.89 -16.14 4.34
N TYR A 431 1.06 -16.60 5.58
CA TYR A 431 1.96 -17.72 5.85
C TYR A 431 1.38 -19.09 5.40
N THR A 432 0.16 -19.12 4.90
CA THR A 432 -0.46 -20.22 4.14
C THR A 432 -1.26 -19.62 2.98
N PHE A 433 -1.96 -20.44 2.20
CA PHE A 433 -2.73 -19.99 1.03
C PHE A 433 -4.23 -20.24 1.20
N GLY A 434 -5.01 -19.23 0.83
CA GLY A 434 -6.46 -19.23 0.75
C GLY A 434 -6.92 -19.13 -0.69
N LEU A 435 -8.06 -19.73 -1.02
CA LEU A 435 -8.69 -19.60 -2.31
C LEU A 435 -10.18 -19.31 -2.11
N ARG A 436 -10.65 -18.19 -2.64
CA ARG A 436 -12.07 -17.91 -2.79
C ARG A 436 -12.57 -18.35 -4.15
N MET A 437 -13.77 -18.92 -4.19
CA MET A 437 -14.46 -19.34 -5.42
C MET A 437 -15.98 -19.31 -5.19
N GLY A 438 -16.64 -18.26 -5.69
CA GLY A 438 -18.01 -17.95 -5.30
C GLY A 438 -18.13 -17.72 -3.79
N LYS A 439 -19.12 -18.36 -3.16
CA LYS A 439 -19.34 -18.30 -1.72
C LYS A 439 -18.32 -19.08 -0.88
N TRP A 440 -17.53 -19.94 -1.50
CA TRP A 440 -16.61 -20.82 -0.79
C TRP A 440 -15.25 -20.18 -0.57
N LYS A 441 -14.71 -20.35 0.63
CA LYS A 441 -13.30 -20.07 0.95
C LYS A 441 -12.62 -21.34 1.44
N TYR A 442 -11.59 -21.74 0.73
CA TYR A 442 -10.70 -22.86 1.05
C TYR A 442 -9.41 -22.34 1.66
N ILE A 443 -8.92 -22.95 2.73
CA ILE A 443 -7.60 -22.64 3.30
C ILE A 443 -6.75 -23.91 3.31
N LYS A 444 -5.57 -23.81 2.72
CA LYS A 444 -4.60 -24.92 2.63
C LYS A 444 -4.11 -25.32 4.04
N PRO A 445 -4.04 -26.63 4.33
CA PRO A 445 -3.43 -27.13 5.56
C PRO A 445 -2.02 -26.60 5.77
N LYS A 446 -1.68 -26.32 7.03
CA LYS A 446 -0.34 -25.96 7.47
C LYS A 446 -0.03 -26.63 8.80
N ASN A 447 0.93 -27.55 8.76
CA ASN A 447 1.29 -28.43 9.90
C ASN A 447 2.38 -27.84 10.81
N GLU A 448 2.94 -26.69 10.45
CA GLU A 448 3.93 -25.99 11.26
C GLU A 448 3.25 -25.35 12.48
N ASP A 449 4.02 -25.20 13.56
CA ASP A 449 3.57 -24.41 14.70
C ASP A 449 3.53 -22.92 14.34
N VAL A 450 2.62 -22.18 14.97
CA VAL A 450 2.56 -20.73 14.82
C VAL A 450 3.85 -20.13 15.37
N PRO A 451 4.61 -19.33 14.58
CA PRO A 451 5.80 -18.66 15.05
C PRO A 451 5.52 -17.83 16.32
N ARG A 452 6.43 -17.89 17.30
CA ARG A 452 6.27 -17.19 18.59
C ARG A 452 5.96 -15.71 18.43
N TRP A 453 6.63 -15.05 17.49
CA TRP A 453 6.45 -13.61 17.24
C TRP A 453 5.06 -13.26 16.71
N ILE A 454 4.38 -14.15 15.97
CA ILE A 454 2.97 -13.96 15.56
C ILE A 454 2.04 -14.16 16.76
N ALA A 455 2.29 -15.21 17.54
CA ALA A 455 1.48 -15.51 18.71
C ALA A 455 1.55 -14.39 19.76
N GLN A 456 2.71 -13.75 19.92
CA GLN A 456 2.91 -12.61 20.82
C GLN A 456 2.13 -11.35 20.39
N LYS A 457 1.80 -11.24 19.10
CA LYS A 457 0.93 -10.18 18.54
C LYS A 457 -0.56 -10.53 18.63
N PHE A 458 -0.90 -11.65 19.26
CA PHE A 458 -2.28 -12.12 19.45
C PHE A 458 -3.05 -12.37 18.15
N VAL A 459 -2.34 -12.77 17.10
CA VAL A 459 -2.92 -13.09 15.78
C VAL A 459 -3.10 -14.60 15.64
N ASP A 460 -4.26 -15.02 15.14
CA ASP A 460 -4.49 -16.38 14.61
C ASP A 460 -4.15 -16.38 13.11
N PRO A 461 -3.01 -16.95 12.68
CA PRO A 461 -2.62 -16.94 11.27
C PRO A 461 -3.36 -18.00 10.44
N GLY A 462 -4.27 -18.79 11.06
CA GLY A 462 -5.04 -19.82 10.39
C GLY A 462 -4.30 -21.15 10.17
N PHE A 463 -3.24 -21.44 10.94
CA PHE A 463 -2.50 -22.69 10.82
C PHE A 463 -3.32 -23.84 11.41
N ARG A 464 -3.70 -24.79 10.57
CA ARG A 464 -4.46 -26.00 10.95
C ARG A 464 -3.93 -27.20 10.18
N LYS A 465 -3.94 -28.37 10.81
CA LYS A 465 -3.50 -29.64 10.18
C LYS A 465 -4.51 -30.12 9.15
N GLU A 466 -5.79 -29.88 9.42
CA GLU A 466 -6.86 -30.14 8.49
C GLU A 466 -7.04 -28.97 7.51
N VAL A 467 -7.61 -29.30 6.36
CA VAL A 467 -8.10 -28.29 5.43
C VAL A 467 -9.27 -27.54 6.06
N GLN A 468 -9.42 -26.26 5.72
CA GLN A 468 -10.56 -25.47 6.14
C GLN A 468 -11.40 -25.08 4.93
N LEU A 469 -12.72 -25.14 5.08
CA LEU A 469 -13.69 -24.71 4.08
C LEU A 469 -14.81 -23.94 4.79
N PHE A 470 -15.07 -22.71 4.35
CA PHE A 470 -16.12 -21.84 4.87
C PHE A 470 -17.06 -21.38 3.75
N ASN A 471 -18.34 -21.18 4.09
CA ASN A 471 -19.34 -20.56 3.22
C ASN A 471 -19.51 -19.10 3.68
N LEU A 472 -18.92 -18.15 2.97
CA LEU A 472 -18.86 -16.74 3.39
C LEU A 472 -20.22 -16.02 3.32
N ASP A 473 -21.18 -16.52 2.55
CA ASP A 473 -22.54 -15.97 2.51
C ASP A 473 -23.29 -16.22 3.83
N GLU A 474 -22.95 -17.31 4.53
CA GLU A 474 -23.61 -17.76 5.76
C GLU A 474 -22.73 -17.56 7.01
N ASP A 475 -21.41 -17.58 6.84
CA ASP A 475 -20.40 -17.52 7.91
C ASP A 475 -19.23 -16.60 7.50
N PRO A 476 -19.45 -15.27 7.40
CA PRO A 476 -18.40 -14.30 7.10
C PRO A 476 -17.32 -14.19 8.20
N LEU A 477 -17.62 -14.72 9.39
CA LEU A 477 -16.69 -14.81 10.53
C LEU A 477 -15.81 -16.07 10.48
N GLU A 478 -16.01 -16.95 9.49
CA GLU A 478 -15.21 -18.17 9.30
C GLU A 478 -15.10 -19.00 10.59
N THR A 479 -16.22 -19.20 11.26
CA THR A 479 -16.32 -19.90 12.55
C THR A 479 -16.63 -21.38 12.41
N ASN A 480 -17.26 -21.79 11.30
CA ASN A 480 -17.75 -23.14 11.08
C ASN A 480 -17.02 -23.82 9.89
N ASN A 481 -15.99 -24.60 10.20
CA ASN A 481 -15.26 -25.35 9.18
C ASN A 481 -16.07 -26.56 8.69
N VAL A 482 -16.62 -26.47 7.48
CA VAL A 482 -17.54 -27.47 6.91
C VAL A 482 -16.89 -28.46 5.93
N TYR A 483 -15.54 -28.53 5.89
CA TYR A 483 -14.82 -29.31 4.87
C TYR A 483 -15.24 -30.78 4.76
N LYS A 484 -15.61 -31.43 5.88
CA LYS A 484 -16.05 -32.84 5.90
C LYS A 484 -17.39 -33.05 5.19
N ALA A 485 -18.26 -32.05 5.20
CA ALA A 485 -19.57 -32.12 4.56
C ALA A 485 -19.50 -31.89 3.04
N PHE A 486 -18.44 -31.25 2.55
CA PHE A 486 -18.30 -30.87 1.13
C PHE A 486 -16.97 -31.35 0.50
N PRO A 487 -16.66 -32.66 0.51
CA PRO A 487 -15.37 -33.19 0.06
C PRO A 487 -15.08 -32.91 -1.43
N GLU A 488 -16.09 -32.87 -2.30
CA GLU A 488 -15.90 -32.57 -3.72
C GLU A 488 -15.50 -31.10 -3.95
N ILE A 489 -16.06 -30.17 -3.17
CA ILE A 489 -15.68 -28.75 -3.22
C ILE A 489 -14.23 -28.56 -2.75
N VAL A 490 -13.86 -29.23 -1.64
CA VAL A 490 -12.47 -29.26 -1.14
C VAL A 490 -11.51 -29.73 -2.23
N LYS A 491 -11.83 -30.84 -2.91
CA LYS A 491 -11.01 -31.40 -3.98
C LYS A 491 -10.89 -30.46 -5.18
N GLN A 492 -12.00 -29.84 -5.59
CA GLN A 492 -12.02 -28.87 -6.68
C GLN A 492 -11.15 -27.65 -6.38
N MET A 493 -11.34 -27.03 -5.22
CA MET A 493 -10.62 -25.82 -4.80
C MET A 493 -9.15 -26.11 -4.54
N GLY A 494 -8.83 -27.24 -3.91
CA GLY A 494 -7.44 -27.69 -3.71
C GLY A 494 -6.70 -27.87 -5.05
N LYS A 495 -7.33 -28.53 -6.03
CA LYS A 495 -6.74 -28.69 -7.37
C LYS A 495 -6.57 -27.35 -8.10
N GLN A 496 -7.53 -26.44 -7.96
CA GLN A 496 -7.43 -25.11 -8.55
C GLN A 496 -6.30 -24.29 -7.91
N LEU A 497 -6.15 -24.36 -6.59
CA LEU A 497 -5.05 -23.71 -5.87
C LEU A 497 -3.70 -24.26 -6.34
N GLU A 498 -3.54 -25.59 -6.41
CA GLU A 498 -2.30 -26.21 -6.91
C GLU A 498 -1.97 -25.80 -8.35
N LYS A 499 -2.98 -25.53 -9.18
CA LYS A 499 -2.75 -25.03 -10.54
C LYS A 499 -2.22 -23.59 -10.55
N ILE A 500 -2.69 -22.75 -9.63
CA ILE A 500 -2.25 -21.35 -9.52
C ILE A 500 -0.82 -21.27 -8.96
N LEU A 501 -0.50 -22.14 -7.99
CA LEU A 501 0.81 -22.17 -7.33
C LEU A 501 1.93 -22.80 -8.16
N LYS A 502 1.60 -23.46 -9.28
CA LYS A 502 2.56 -23.89 -10.30
C LYS A 502 2.91 -22.72 -11.22
#